data_AF-A0AA88MQ13-F1
#
_entry.id   AF-A0AA88MQ13-F1
#
_cell.length_a   1.000
_cell.length_b   1.000
_cell.length_c   1.000
_cell.angle_alpha   90.00
_cell.angle_beta   90.00
_cell.angle_gamma   90.00
#
_symmetry.space_group_name_H-M   'P 1'
#
loop_
_entity.id
_entity.type
_entity.pdbx_description
1 polymer ?
#
loop_
_entity_poly.entity_id
_entity_poly.type
_entity_poly.pdbx_seq_one_letter_code
_entity_poly.pdbx_strand_id
1 'polypeptide(L)'
;MALNKIKTCHRSVFRCLQEVISQRCLLAMSSFHTTNTQSNSNKSSVVRCSRQKYERMYPVLLVRPDGSTINIRYKEPRRIIMMPVDITSLSEEERKARMRKRDPKKDMAKRRDDEFEDDFKLEDYSKFWKKT
;
A
#
# COMPACT_ATOMS: atom_id res chain seq x y z
N MET A 1 16.26 -36.36 -73.41
CA MET A 1 15.34 -36.83 -72.34
C MET A 1 15.35 -35.75 -71.27
N ALA A 2 14.44 -34.77 -71.29
CA ALA A 2 13.06 -34.83 -70.80
C ALA A 2 12.97 -35.25 -69.32
N LEU A 3 12.26 -34.61 -68.40
CA LEU A 3 11.43 -33.40 -68.35
C LEU A 3 11.21 -33.12 -66.84
N ASN A 4 11.18 -31.84 -66.48
CA ASN A 4 10.25 -31.21 -65.54
C ASN A 4 10.02 -31.81 -64.13
N LYS A 5 10.47 -31.04 -63.13
CA LYS A 5 9.85 -31.00 -61.80
C LYS A 5 8.42 -30.48 -61.93
N ILE A 6 7.44 -31.35 -61.68
CA ILE A 6 6.03 -30.96 -61.60
C ILE A 6 5.60 -31.03 -60.14
N LYS A 7 5.30 -29.84 -59.59
CA LYS A 7 4.53 -29.66 -58.37
C LYS A 7 3.09 -30.08 -58.64
N THR A 8 2.53 -30.97 -57.82
CA THR A 8 1.06 -31.12 -57.70
C THR A 8 0.68 -31.06 -56.22
N CYS A 9 0.36 -29.85 -55.79
CA CYS A 9 -0.42 -29.59 -54.58
C CYS A 9 -1.85 -30.09 -54.84
N HIS A 10 -2.34 -30.96 -53.99
CA HIS A 10 -3.69 -31.52 -54.12
C HIS A 10 -4.72 -30.41 -53.89
N ARG A 11 -5.51 -30.18 -54.93
CA ARG A 11 -6.61 -29.22 -55.04
C ARG A 11 -7.70 -29.58 -54.02
N SER A 12 -7.80 -28.84 -52.93
CA SER A 12 -9.01 -28.77 -52.13
C SER A 12 -9.76 -27.50 -52.51
N VAL A 13 -10.99 -27.71 -52.97
CA VAL A 13 -11.82 -26.72 -53.65
C VAL A 13 -12.33 -25.70 -52.62
N PHE A 14 -12.02 -24.44 -52.90
CA PHE A 14 -12.59 -23.27 -52.23
C PHE A 14 -14.12 -23.35 -52.23
N ARG A 15 -14.73 -23.44 -51.05
CA ARG A 15 -16.12 -23.02 -50.85
C ARG A 15 -16.12 -21.61 -50.27
N CYS A 16 -16.07 -20.67 -51.21
CA CYS A 16 -16.88 -19.44 -51.27
C CYS A 16 -17.63 -19.09 -49.98
N LEU A 17 -17.10 -18.12 -49.21
CA LEU A 17 -17.85 -17.06 -48.50
C LEU A 17 -16.83 -16.04 -47.95
N GLN A 18 -16.21 -15.25 -48.83
CA GLN A 18 -15.57 -14.00 -48.43
C GLN A 18 -15.58 -13.01 -49.59
N GLU A 19 -16.72 -12.33 -49.81
CA GLU A 19 -16.77 -11.12 -50.63
C GLU A 19 -17.92 -10.20 -50.19
N VAL A 20 -17.92 -9.73 -48.94
CA VAL A 20 -18.50 -8.42 -48.61
C VAL A 20 -17.77 -7.91 -47.37
N ILE A 21 -17.51 -6.61 -47.30
CA ILE A 21 -16.76 -5.88 -46.26
C ILE A 21 -15.24 -5.74 -46.52
N SER A 22 -14.79 -5.91 -47.78
CA SER A 22 -13.58 -5.22 -48.27
C SER A 22 -13.94 -3.88 -48.93
N GLN A 23 -14.79 -3.09 -48.28
CA GLN A 23 -15.09 -1.71 -48.65
C GLN A 23 -15.46 -0.93 -47.39
N ARG A 24 -14.44 -0.57 -46.60
CA ARG A 24 -14.47 0.54 -45.63
C ARG A 24 -13.03 0.99 -45.31
N CYS A 25 -12.18 1.05 -46.33
CA CYS A 25 -11.01 1.92 -46.32
C CYS A 25 -11.47 3.32 -46.71
N LEU A 26 -12.20 3.98 -45.80
CA LEU A 26 -12.14 5.44 -45.73
C LEU A 26 -11.12 5.73 -44.64
N LEU A 27 -9.90 6.07 -45.06
CA LEU A 27 -8.97 6.78 -44.20
C LEU A 27 -9.66 8.10 -43.85
N ALA A 28 -10.39 8.12 -42.74
CA ALA A 28 -10.69 9.38 -42.09
C ALA A 28 -9.34 9.95 -41.69
N MET A 29 -8.88 10.98 -42.42
CA MET A 29 -7.88 11.90 -41.91
C MET A 29 -8.45 12.51 -40.64
N SER A 30 -8.23 11.84 -39.50
CA SER A 30 -8.47 12.45 -38.21
C SER A 30 -7.47 13.59 -38.11
N SER A 31 -7.95 14.82 -38.16
CA SER A 31 -7.21 15.97 -37.65
C SER A 31 -6.70 15.57 -36.27
N PHE A 32 -5.38 15.47 -36.13
CA PHE A 32 -4.74 15.25 -34.84
C PHE A 32 -5.16 16.41 -33.94
N HIS A 33 -6.21 16.22 -33.15
CA HIS A 33 -6.52 17.12 -32.06
C HIS A 33 -5.35 16.99 -31.07
N THR A 34 -4.47 18.00 -31.07
CA THR A 34 -3.44 18.18 -30.04
C THR A 34 -4.12 18.63 -28.74
N THR A 35 -5.00 17.81 -28.18
CA THR A 35 -5.50 18.05 -26.83
C THR A 35 -4.32 17.88 -25.88
N ASN A 36 -3.94 18.95 -25.18
CA ASN A 36 -2.92 18.89 -24.14
C ASN A 36 -3.33 17.79 -23.14
N THR A 37 -2.50 16.75 -23.02
CA THR A 37 -2.82 15.61 -22.15
C THR A 37 -2.66 16.05 -20.71
N GLN A 38 -3.78 16.37 -20.06
CA GLN A 38 -3.77 16.66 -18.63
C GLN A 38 -3.37 15.39 -17.86
N SER A 39 -2.36 15.52 -17.00
CA SER A 39 -1.90 14.47 -16.10
C SER A 39 -2.89 14.31 -14.94
N ASN A 40 -3.90 13.46 -15.14
CA ASN A 40 -4.84 13.09 -14.08
C ASN A 40 -4.54 11.67 -13.57
N SER A 41 -4.47 11.50 -12.25
CA SER A 41 -4.29 10.20 -11.59
C SER A 41 -5.41 9.19 -11.89
N ASN A 42 -6.60 9.67 -12.25
CA ASN A 42 -7.74 8.82 -12.56
C ASN A 42 -7.62 8.08 -13.90
N LYS A 43 -6.73 8.52 -14.80
CA LYS A 43 -6.61 7.99 -16.17
C LYS A 43 -6.39 6.47 -16.22
N SER A 44 -5.70 5.90 -15.23
CA SER A 44 -5.39 4.47 -15.13
C SER A 44 -5.88 3.84 -13.82
N SER A 45 -6.81 4.49 -13.11
CA SER A 45 -7.31 4.01 -11.81
C SER A 45 -8.22 2.78 -11.91
N VAL A 46 -9.03 2.69 -12.98
CA VAL A 46 -9.99 1.60 -13.19
C VAL A 46 -9.36 0.53 -14.08
N VAL A 47 -8.83 -0.53 -13.46
CA VAL A 47 -8.15 -1.63 -14.17
C VAL A 47 -8.54 -3.01 -13.64
N ARG A 48 -8.26 -4.05 -14.43
CA ARG A 48 -8.42 -5.46 -14.03
C ARG A 48 -7.12 -6.24 -14.22
N CYS A 49 -7.01 -7.40 -13.57
CA CYS A 49 -5.89 -8.32 -13.79
C CYS A 49 -5.93 -8.85 -15.23
N SER A 50 -4.81 -8.74 -15.95
CA SER A 50 -4.69 -9.17 -17.35
C SER A 50 -4.47 -10.68 -17.50
N ARG A 51 -4.10 -11.38 -16.43
CA ARG A 51 -3.89 -12.83 -16.42
C ARG A 51 -5.20 -13.58 -16.64
N GLN A 52 -5.14 -14.70 -17.36
CA GLN A 52 -6.31 -15.56 -17.61
C GLN A 52 -6.80 -16.26 -16.33
N LYS A 53 -5.88 -16.80 -15.53
CA LYS A 53 -6.15 -17.42 -14.24
C LYS A 53 -5.49 -16.59 -13.13
N TYR A 54 -6.29 -16.12 -12.18
CA TYR A 54 -5.81 -15.36 -11.03
C TYR A 54 -6.71 -15.62 -9.81
N GLU A 55 -6.11 -15.54 -8.64
CA GLU A 55 -6.83 -15.66 -7.37
C GLU A 55 -7.64 -14.39 -7.10
N ARG A 56 -8.72 -14.54 -6.31
CA ARG A 56 -9.51 -13.39 -5.86
C ARG A 56 -8.63 -12.49 -5.00
N MET A 57 -8.61 -11.20 -5.33
CA MET A 57 -7.96 -10.18 -4.52
C MET A 57 -8.99 -9.16 -4.05
N TYR A 58 -8.78 -8.64 -2.84
CA TYR A 58 -9.65 -7.68 -2.18
C TYR A 58 -9.01 -6.28 -2.19
N PRO A 59 -9.80 -5.21 -2.34
CA PRO A 59 -9.30 -3.85 -2.20
C PRO A 59 -8.97 -3.58 -0.72
N VAL A 60 -7.74 -3.13 -0.46
CA VAL A 60 -7.23 -2.88 0.88
C VAL A 60 -6.56 -1.52 0.93
N LEU A 61 -6.75 -0.82 2.05
CA LEU A 61 -6.13 0.47 2.33
C LEU A 61 -4.72 0.27 2.92
N LEU A 62 -3.67 0.56 2.15
CA LEU A 62 -2.30 0.54 2.63
C LEU A 62 -1.93 1.91 3.21
N VAL A 63 -1.61 1.94 4.49
CA VAL A 63 -1.14 3.14 5.21
C VAL A 63 0.38 3.09 5.30
N ARG A 64 1.05 4.11 4.76
CA ARG A 64 2.50 4.28 4.82
C ARG A 64 2.93 4.86 6.19
N PRO A 65 4.22 4.79 6.57
CA PRO A 65 4.71 5.41 7.81
C PRO A 65 4.50 6.93 7.83
N ASP A 66 4.46 7.56 6.66
CA ASP A 66 4.18 8.99 6.46
C ASP A 66 2.69 9.35 6.68
N GLY A 67 1.83 8.36 6.93
CA GLY A 67 0.37 8.51 7.02
C GLY A 67 -0.34 8.58 5.67
N SER A 68 0.40 8.72 4.56
CA SER A 68 -0.15 8.65 3.21
C SER A 68 -0.78 7.29 2.93
N THR A 69 -1.81 7.28 2.09
CA THR A 69 -2.69 6.12 1.92
C THR A 69 -2.89 5.77 0.45
N ILE A 70 -2.83 4.48 0.14
CA ILE A 70 -2.98 3.96 -1.23
C ILE A 70 -3.90 2.73 -1.22
N ASN A 71 -4.79 2.66 -2.21
CA ASN A 71 -5.64 1.49 -2.42
C ASN A 71 -4.90 0.43 -3.23
N ILE A 72 -4.70 -0.76 -2.65
CA ILE A 72 -4.04 -1.90 -3.29
C ILE A 72 -4.97 -3.11 -3.32
N ARG A 73 -4.63 -4.11 -4.14
CA ARG A 73 -5.32 -5.41 -4.15
C ARG A 73 -4.49 -6.43 -3.37
N TYR A 74 -5.09 -7.07 -2.37
CA TYR A 74 -4.42 -8.03 -1.48
C TYR A 74 -5.15 -9.38 -1.45
N LYS A 75 -4.45 -10.44 -1.04
CA LYS A 75 -5.00 -11.81 -1.02
C LYS A 75 -6.09 -11.99 0.04
N GLU A 76 -5.85 -11.44 1.22
CA GLU A 76 -6.78 -11.52 2.34
C GLU A 76 -7.73 -10.31 2.34
N PRO A 77 -8.99 -10.49 2.75
CA PRO A 77 -9.97 -9.41 2.87
C PRO A 77 -9.70 -8.56 4.13
N ARG A 78 -8.57 -7.86 4.18
CA ARG A 78 -8.26 -6.88 5.23
C ARG A 78 -8.79 -5.52 4.85
N ARG A 79 -9.26 -4.73 5.82
CA ARG A 79 -9.69 -3.35 5.55
C ARG A 79 -8.50 -2.39 5.47
N ILE A 80 -7.52 -2.55 6.36
CA ILE A 80 -6.36 -1.66 6.49
C ILE A 80 -5.10 -2.49 6.73
N ILE A 81 -4.00 -2.13 6.07
CA ILE A 81 -2.66 -2.65 6.33
C ILE A 81 -1.77 -1.46 6.67
N MET A 82 -1.13 -1.49 7.85
CA MET A 82 -0.22 -0.43 8.28
C MET A 82 1.22 -0.86 8.02
N MET A 83 1.96 -0.05 7.28
CA MET A 83 3.38 -0.28 7.03
C MET A 83 4.18 0.18 8.25
N PRO A 84 5.05 -0.68 8.80
CA PRO A 84 5.92 -0.27 9.90
C PRO A 84 6.93 0.77 9.41
N VAL A 85 7.43 1.56 10.36
CA VAL A 85 8.56 2.46 10.09
C VAL A 85 9.83 1.63 10.08
N ASP A 86 10.66 1.81 9.06
CA ASP A 86 11.98 1.18 8.98
C ASP A 86 12.94 1.84 9.99
N ILE A 87 13.67 1.03 10.75
CA ILE A 87 14.59 1.50 11.80
C ILE A 87 15.94 1.90 11.19
N THR A 88 16.28 1.32 10.03
CA THR A 88 17.57 1.54 9.37
C THR A 88 17.64 2.89 8.66
N SER A 89 16.50 3.39 8.19
CA SER A 89 16.38 4.68 7.50
C SER A 89 16.31 5.88 8.45
N LEU A 90 16.06 5.68 9.74
CA LEU A 90 15.92 6.76 10.71
C LEU A 90 17.28 7.33 11.12
N SER A 91 17.31 8.61 11.47
CA SER A 91 18.48 9.21 12.12
C SER A 91 18.71 8.56 13.50
N GLU A 92 19.96 8.57 13.96
CA GLU A 92 20.31 7.99 15.26
C GLU A 92 19.55 8.65 16.41
N GLU A 93 19.27 9.95 16.29
CA GLU A 93 18.53 10.74 17.27
C GLU A 93 17.08 10.28 17.37
N GLU A 94 16.38 10.16 16.24
CA GLU A 94 15.00 9.70 16.19
C GLU A 94 14.88 8.25 16.66
N ARG A 95 15.85 7.42 16.29
CA ARG A 95 15.93 6.03 16.76
C ARG A 95 16.07 5.97 18.28
N LYS A 96 16.99 6.74 18.87
CA LYS A 96 17.17 6.84 20.33
C LYS A 96 15.90 7.37 21.01
N ALA A 97 15.26 8.39 20.44
CA ALA A 97 14.01 8.95 20.97
C ALA A 97 12.87 7.92 20.99
N ARG A 98 12.75 7.10 19.93
CA ARG A 98 11.76 5.99 19.89
C ARG A 98 12.05 4.89 20.89
N MET A 99 13.32 4.52 21.09
CA MET A 99 13.70 3.56 22.14
C MET A 99 13.33 4.08 23.52
N ARG A 100 13.64 5.35 23.82
CA ARG A 100 13.23 6.00 25.08
C ARG A 100 11.71 6.07 25.27
N LYS A 101 10.94 6.23 24.19
CA LYS A 101 9.45 6.21 24.24
C LYS A 101 8.90 4.80 24.46
N ARG A 102 9.59 3.78 23.94
CA ARG A 102 9.23 2.37 24.12
C ARG A 102 9.50 1.92 25.55
N ASP A 103 10.63 2.31 26.11
CA ASP A 103 11.00 1.96 27.48
C ASP A 103 10.14 2.75 28.48
N PRO A 104 9.51 2.09 29.47
CA PRO A 104 8.68 2.77 30.45
C PRO A 104 9.54 3.75 31.27
N LYS A 105 9.02 4.97 31.48
CA LYS A 105 9.69 5.98 32.31
C LYS A 105 9.78 5.46 33.75
N LYS A 106 10.97 5.01 34.13
CA LYS A 106 11.30 4.58 35.51
C LYS A 106 11.09 5.71 36.53
N ASP A 107 11.05 6.96 36.06
CA ASP A 107 10.84 8.15 36.89
C ASP A 107 9.49 8.14 37.63
N MET A 108 8.45 7.50 37.09
CA MET A 108 7.15 7.39 37.78
C MET A 108 7.14 6.32 38.88
N ALA A 109 8.01 5.32 38.80
CA ALA A 109 8.18 4.35 39.89
C ALA A 109 8.96 5.00 41.05
N LYS A 110 10.04 5.71 40.73
CA LYS A 110 10.86 6.40 41.73
C LYS A 110 10.08 7.44 42.56
N ARG A 111 9.17 8.20 41.94
CA ARG A 111 8.31 9.18 42.64
C ARG A 111 7.33 8.58 43.66
N ARG A 112 7.06 7.27 43.61
CA ARG A 112 6.25 6.60 44.64
C ARG A 112 7.09 6.12 45.82
N ASP A 113 8.35 5.79 45.54
CA ASP A 113 9.33 5.34 46.52
C ASP A 113 10.10 6.50 47.16
N ASP A 114 9.90 7.73 46.66
CA ASP A 114 10.16 8.97 47.41
C ASP A 114 9.09 9.07 48.53
N GLU A 115 9.02 8.06 49.40
CA GLU A 115 8.45 8.22 50.74
C GLU A 115 9.22 9.36 51.36
N PHE A 116 8.55 10.50 51.54
CA PHE A 116 9.07 11.56 52.38
C PHE A 116 9.38 10.94 53.73
N GLU A 117 10.65 10.88 54.11
CA GLU A 117 11.03 10.50 55.46
C GLU A 117 10.39 11.53 56.40
N ASP A 118 9.29 11.13 57.04
CA ASP A 118 8.57 11.97 57.98
C ASP A 118 9.42 12.06 59.25
N ASP A 119 10.01 13.23 59.50
CA ASP A 119 10.75 13.57 60.73
C ASP A 119 9.82 13.68 61.96
N PHE A 120 8.71 12.94 61.99
CA PHE A 120 7.71 12.97 63.04
C PHE A 120 8.31 12.59 64.39
N LYS A 121 8.35 13.54 65.32
CA LYS A 121 8.72 13.33 66.72
C LYS A 121 7.47 13.31 67.60
N LEU A 122 7.17 12.16 68.19
CA LEU A 122 6.05 11.96 69.13
C LEU A 122 6.10 12.92 70.33
N GLU A 123 7.32 13.31 70.75
CA GLU A 123 7.55 14.16 71.92
C GLU A 123 6.96 15.57 71.76
N ASP A 124 6.97 16.12 70.55
CA ASP A 124 6.50 17.48 70.28
C ASP A 124 5.00 17.65 70.50
N TYR A 125 4.25 16.55 70.37
CA TYR A 125 2.79 16.49 70.46
C TYR A 125 2.28 15.99 71.82
N SER A 126 3.16 15.58 72.72
CA SER A 126 2.82 15.15 74.08
C SER A 126 2.02 16.20 74.88
N LYS A 127 2.23 17.47 74.53
CA LYS A 127 1.59 18.68 75.09
C LYS A 127 0.06 18.66 74.94
N PHE A 128 -0.46 17.94 73.95
CA PHE A 128 -1.89 17.93 73.62
C PHE A 128 -2.65 16.73 74.17
N TRP A 129 -1.98 15.81 74.88
CA TRP A 129 -2.60 14.57 75.36
C TRP A 129 -3.51 14.77 76.57
N LYS A 130 -3.30 15.84 77.33
CA LYS A 130 -4.18 16.22 78.44
C LYS A 130 -5.20 17.22 77.91
N LYS A 131 -6.46 16.80 77.85
CA LYS A 131 -7.58 17.71 77.60
C LYS A 131 -7.80 18.54 78.86
N THR A 132 -7.58 19.85 78.76
CA THR A 132 -8.12 20.81 79.72
C THR A 132 -9.63 20.87 79.55
#